data_AF-A0AA91G698-F1
#
_entry.id   AF-A0AA91G698-F1
#
_cell.length_a   1.000
_cell.length_b   1.000
_cell.length_c   1.000
_cell.angle_alpha   90.00
_cell.angle_beta   90.00
_cell.angle_gamma   90.00
#
_symmetry.space_group_name_H-M   'P 1'
#
loop_
_entity.id
_entity.type
_entity.pdbx_description
1 polymer ?
#
loop_
_entity_poly.entity_id
_entity_poly.type
_entity_poly.pdbx_seq_one_letter_code
_entity_poly.pdbx_strand_id
1 'polypeptide(L)'
;MSRIPKDANKRVLTPQPGKVTEGFEYTWKASDGTKMTVRVHGQDASAPVGSNAANGWIVRVQQGKKYLDPISGEFQPPGISRPNSEFYNEELINSTHIPIQTPKK
;
A
#
# COMPACT_ATOMS: atom_id res chain seq x y z
N MET A 1 2.92 19.24 -10.20
CA MET A 1 2.75 19.18 -8.73
C MET A 1 3.03 17.75 -8.27
N SER A 2 3.84 17.55 -7.22
CA SER A 2 4.02 16.23 -6.61
C SER A 2 2.84 15.94 -5.68
N ARG A 3 2.23 14.74 -5.79
CA ARG A 3 1.15 14.30 -4.89
C ARG A 3 1.65 13.95 -3.48
N ILE A 4 2.97 13.75 -3.33
CA ILE A 4 3.64 13.55 -2.04
C ILE A 4 4.30 14.88 -1.65
N PRO A 5 4.00 15.44 -0.46
CA PRO A 5 4.63 16.67 0.03
C PRO A 5 6.15 16.56 0.16
N LYS A 6 6.86 17.68 0.04
CA LYS A 6 8.34 17.72 0.12
C LYS A 6 8.86 17.37 1.51
N ASP A 7 8.08 17.65 2.54
CA ASP A 7 8.36 17.40 3.95
C ASP A 7 7.91 16.01 4.43
N ALA A 8 7.39 15.17 3.53
CA ALA A 8 7.03 13.80 3.87
C ALA A 8 8.26 13.02 4.34
N ASN A 9 8.11 12.31 5.46
CA ASN A 9 9.15 11.43 5.96
C ASN A 9 9.26 10.20 5.06
N LYS A 10 10.43 10.03 4.42
CA LYS A 10 10.76 8.86 3.63
C LYS A 10 11.48 7.82 4.49
N ARG A 11 11.07 6.55 4.38
CA ARG A 11 11.76 5.41 4.98
C ARG A 11 11.92 4.29 3.95
N VAL A 12 13.13 3.75 3.80
CA VAL A 12 13.39 2.53 3.03
C VAL A 12 12.93 1.32 3.86
N LEU A 13 12.25 0.36 3.23
CA LEU A 13 11.81 -0.85 3.93
C LEU A 13 13.00 -1.76 4.20
N THR A 14 13.04 -2.34 5.41
CA THR A 14 14.01 -3.39 5.74
C THR A 14 13.67 -4.66 4.97
N PRO A 15 14.61 -5.23 4.19
CA PRO A 15 14.39 -6.48 3.47
C PRO A 15 14.00 -7.62 4.43
N GLN A 16 13.00 -8.41 4.06
CA GLN A 16 12.58 -9.60 4.80
C GLN A 16 12.59 -10.82 3.85
N PRO A 17 13.53 -11.76 4.02
CA PRO A 17 13.55 -12.99 3.23
C PRO A 17 12.21 -13.75 3.33
N GLY A 18 11.72 -14.24 2.18
CA GLY A 18 10.41 -14.88 2.07
C GLY A 18 9.22 -13.91 2.09
N LYS A 19 9.45 -12.60 2.11
CA LYS A 19 8.44 -11.54 1.99
C LYS A 19 8.96 -10.44 1.06
N VAL A 20 8.56 -9.19 1.30
CA VAL A 20 9.10 -8.00 0.64
C VAL A 20 10.59 -7.81 0.95
N THR A 21 11.41 -7.75 -0.09
CA THR A 21 12.86 -7.50 0.01
C THR A 21 13.27 -6.08 -0.38
N GLU A 22 12.41 -5.35 -1.09
CA GLU A 22 12.71 -4.00 -1.58
C GLU A 22 11.47 -3.09 -1.53
N GLY A 23 11.68 -1.84 -1.18
CA GLY A 23 10.62 -0.84 -1.16
C GLY A 23 10.92 0.37 -0.28
N PHE A 24 9.99 1.30 -0.26
CA PHE A 24 10.03 2.49 0.57
C PHE A 24 8.62 2.95 0.92
N GLU A 25 8.50 3.79 1.94
CA GLU A 25 7.27 4.49 2.25
C GLU A 25 7.52 5.97 2.50
N TYR A 26 6.53 6.78 2.13
CA TYR A 26 6.43 8.18 2.50
C TYR A 26 5.28 8.35 3.47
N THR A 27 5.50 9.12 4.54
CA THR A 27 4.47 9.42 5.54
C THR A 27 4.42 10.91 5.83
N TRP A 28 3.21 11.45 5.96
CA TRP A 28 2.99 12.85 6.33
C TRP A 28 1.65 13.01 7.04
N LYS A 29 1.40 14.19 7.63
CA LYS A 29 0.07 14.58 8.11
C LYS A 29 -0.57 15.49 7.07
N ALA A 30 -1.80 15.17 6.66
CA ALA A 30 -2.61 16.07 5.86
C ALA A 30 -3.05 17.29 6.68
N SER A 31 -3.65 18.29 6.02
CA SER A 31 -4.07 19.55 6.64
C SER A 31 -5.10 19.38 7.76
N ASP A 32 -5.90 18.33 7.70
CA ASP A 32 -6.88 17.93 8.72
C ASP A 32 -6.25 17.12 9.88
N GLY A 33 -4.93 16.93 9.87
CA GLY A 33 -4.19 16.13 10.83
C GLY A 33 -4.15 14.63 10.53
N THR A 34 -4.86 14.17 9.48
CA THR A 34 -4.91 12.75 9.14
C THR A 34 -3.56 12.26 8.65
N LYS A 35 -3.09 11.12 9.18
CA LYS A 35 -1.85 10.49 8.72
C LYS A 35 -2.07 9.89 7.33
N MET A 36 -1.26 10.32 6.37
CA MET A 36 -1.16 9.72 5.05
C MET A 36 0.08 8.83 4.96
N THR A 37 -0.02 7.73 4.24
CA THR A 37 1.12 6.85 3.93
C THR A 37 1.02 6.38 2.50
N VAL A 38 2.10 6.53 1.74
CA VAL A 38 2.26 5.88 0.43
C VAL A 38 3.38 4.88 0.58
N ARG A 39 3.06 3.59 0.46
CA ARG A 39 4.05 2.51 0.51
C ARG A 39 4.19 1.92 -0.88
N VAL A 40 5.43 1.83 -1.35
CA VAL A 40 5.81 1.19 -2.60
C VAL A 40 6.73 0.04 -2.28
N HIS A 41 6.47 -1.14 -2.83
CA HIS A 41 7.36 -2.28 -2.67
C HIS A 41 7.34 -3.20 -3.89
N GLY A 42 8.41 -3.97 -4.03
CA GLY A 42 8.51 -5.04 -5.02
C GLY A 42 7.63 -6.23 -4.66
N GLN A 43 7.87 -7.36 -5.32
CA GLN A 43 7.13 -8.59 -5.10
C GLN A 43 7.17 -9.01 -3.62
N ASP A 44 6.01 -9.43 -3.09
CA ASP A 44 5.90 -10.09 -1.79
C ASP A 44 5.74 -11.59 -2.00
N ALA A 45 6.81 -12.36 -1.75
CA ALA A 45 6.80 -13.81 -1.90
C ALA A 45 5.86 -14.54 -0.93
N SER A 46 5.35 -13.86 0.10
CA SER A 46 4.36 -14.42 1.02
C SER A 46 2.91 -14.14 0.62
N ALA A 47 2.69 -13.31 -0.41
CA ALA A 47 1.34 -12.99 -0.87
C ALA A 47 0.69 -14.19 -1.61
N PRO A 48 -0.65 -14.30 -1.61
CA PRO A 48 -1.35 -15.35 -2.34
C PRO A 48 -0.95 -15.40 -3.81
N VAL A 49 -0.77 -16.61 -4.35
CA VAL A 49 -0.42 -16.83 -5.76
C VAL A 49 -1.45 -16.15 -6.66
N GLY A 50 -0.98 -15.40 -7.65
CA GLY A 50 -1.82 -14.67 -8.59
C GLY A 50 -2.29 -13.29 -8.10
N SER A 51 -2.08 -12.93 -6.82
CA SER A 51 -2.36 -11.57 -6.33
C SER A 51 -1.41 -10.53 -6.93
N ASN A 52 -1.84 -9.27 -6.94
CA ASN A 52 -1.04 -8.15 -7.44
C ASN A 52 0.32 -8.05 -6.72
N ALA A 53 0.32 -8.22 -5.40
CA ALA A 53 1.53 -8.19 -4.57
C ALA A 53 2.49 -9.36 -4.86
N ALA A 54 1.96 -10.51 -5.30
CA ALA A 54 2.77 -11.65 -5.71
C ALA A 54 3.35 -11.51 -7.15
N ASN A 55 2.84 -10.58 -7.96
CA ASN A 55 3.18 -10.50 -9.39
C ASN A 55 4.16 -9.38 -9.76
N GLY A 56 4.47 -8.45 -8.84
CA GLY A 56 5.43 -7.39 -9.14
C GLY A 56 5.42 -6.23 -8.16
N TRP A 57 5.84 -5.07 -8.64
CA TRP A 57 5.85 -3.84 -7.86
C TRP A 57 4.44 -3.29 -7.68
N ILE A 58 4.13 -2.87 -6.47
CA ILE A 58 2.84 -2.28 -6.12
C ILE A 58 3.03 -0.97 -5.36
N VAL A 59 1.98 -0.15 -5.38
CA VAL A 59 1.79 0.98 -4.48
C VAL A 59 0.51 0.81 -3.68
N ARG A 60 0.55 1.22 -2.42
CA ARG A 60 -0.63 1.34 -1.56
C ARG A 60 -0.69 2.75 -1.02
N VAL A 61 -1.87 3.36 -1.09
CA VAL A 61 -2.15 4.67 -0.51
C VAL A 61 -3.06 4.46 0.69
N GLN A 62 -2.65 4.98 1.83
CA GLN A 62 -3.32 4.79 3.11
C GLN A 62 -3.66 6.14 3.73
N GLN A 63 -4.90 6.26 4.22
CA GLN A 63 -5.40 7.37 5.03
C GLN A 63 -5.77 6.80 6.41
N GLY A 64 -4.95 7.07 7.42
CA GLY A 64 -5.11 6.47 8.74
C GLY A 64 -4.99 4.94 8.69
N LYS A 65 -6.12 4.23 8.82
CA LYS A 65 -6.21 2.75 8.74
C LYS A 65 -6.91 2.25 7.47
N LYS A 66 -7.28 3.17 6.58
CA LYS A 66 -8.04 2.89 5.35
C LYS A 66 -7.10 2.87 4.14
N TYR A 67 -7.38 2.03 3.16
CA TYR A 67 -6.61 1.94 1.92
C TYR A 67 -7.44 2.43 0.74
N LEU A 68 -6.81 3.17 -0.17
CA LEU A 68 -7.44 3.61 -1.40
C LEU A 68 -7.67 2.41 -2.33
N ASP A 69 -8.92 2.22 -2.75
CA ASP A 69 -9.24 1.37 -3.88
C ASP A 69 -9.13 2.19 -5.18
N PRO A 70 -8.27 1.80 -6.14
CA PRO A 70 -8.07 2.56 -7.37
C PRO A 70 -9.29 2.55 -8.30
N ILE A 71 -10.21 1.59 -8.14
CA ILE A 71 -11.38 1.43 -9.01
C ILE A 71 -12.47 2.42 -8.59
N SER A 72 -12.88 2.39 -7.33
CA SER A 72 -13.89 3.32 -6.79
C SER A 72 -13.34 4.72 -6.52
N GLY A 73 -12.04 4.84 -6.25
CA GLY A 73 -11.43 6.08 -5.75
C GLY A 73 -11.69 6.35 -4.27
N GLU A 74 -12.27 5.40 -3.54
CA GLU A 74 -12.64 5.54 -2.14
C GLU A 74 -11.64 4.86 -1.19
N PHE A 75 -11.53 5.40 0.02
CA PHE A 75 -10.77 4.81 1.11
C PHE A 75 -11.61 3.76 1.83
N GLN A 76 -11.26 2.49 1.63
CA GLN A 76 -11.96 1.32 2.16
C GLN A 76 -11.89 1.25 3.70
N PRO A 77 -12.94 0.73 4.36
CA PRO A 77 -13.00 0.69 5.82
C PRO A 77 -11.83 -0.10 6.43
N PRO A 78 -11.39 0.23 7.66
CA PRO A 78 -10.38 -0.55 8.34
C PRO A 78 -10.87 -1.99 8.55
N GLY A 79 -10.01 -2.97 8.24
CA GLY A 79 -10.34 -4.38 8.50
C GLY A 79 -10.52 -5.24 7.25
N ILE A 80 -10.46 -4.68 6.04
CA ILE A 80 -10.59 -5.46 4.79
C ILE A 80 -9.63 -6.66 4.69
N SER A 81 -8.48 -6.57 5.34
CA SER A 81 -7.45 -7.62 5.36
C SER A 81 -7.39 -8.43 6.66
N ARG A 82 -8.40 -8.33 7.52
CA ARG A 82 -8.47 -9.06 8.79
C ARG A 82 -9.53 -10.15 8.67
N PRO A 83 -9.18 -11.45 8.65
CA PRO A 83 -10.14 -12.54 8.42
C PRO A 83 -11.39 -12.53 9.31
N ASN A 84 -11.26 -12.04 10.54
CA ASN A 84 -12.37 -11.99 11.52
C ASN A 84 -13.15 -10.67 11.49
N SER A 85 -12.95 -9.79 10.50
CA SER A 85 -13.66 -8.51 10.38
C SER A 85 -14.90 -8.68 9.50
N GLU A 86 -15.99 -8.00 9.83
CA GLU A 86 -17.18 -7.91 8.94
C GLU A 86 -16.87 -7.28 7.57
N PHE A 87 -15.79 -6.50 7.50
CA PHE A 87 -15.30 -5.86 6.29
C PHE A 87 -14.29 -6.71 5.50
N TYR A 88 -13.94 -7.93 5.97
CA TYR A 88 -12.99 -8.80 5.26
C TYR A 88 -13.44 -9.02 3.82
N ASN A 89 -12.56 -8.71 2.87
CA ASN A 89 -12.88 -8.84 1.45
C ASN A 89 -11.60 -8.98 0.64
N GLU A 90 -11.34 -10.18 0.12
CA GLU A 90 -10.12 -10.51 -0.61
C GLU A 90 -9.93 -9.72 -1.91
N GLU A 91 -11.04 -9.41 -2.59
CA GLU A 91 -11.01 -8.60 -3.80
C GLU A 91 -10.55 -7.17 -3.48
N LEU A 92 -11.10 -6.55 -2.42
CA LEU A 92 -10.65 -5.23 -1.96
C LEU A 92 -9.22 -5.26 -1.41
N ILE A 93 -8.80 -6.34 -0.74
CA ILE A 93 -7.39 -6.50 -0.36
C ILE A 93 -6.54 -6.42 -1.62
N ASN A 94 -6.83 -7.22 -2.65
CA ASN A 94 -6.02 -7.26 -3.86
C ASN A 94 -6.08 -5.94 -4.66
N SER A 95 -7.25 -5.34 -4.80
CA SER A 95 -7.44 -4.06 -5.52
C SER A 95 -6.61 -2.93 -4.90
N THR A 96 -6.55 -2.87 -3.56
CA THR A 96 -5.73 -1.84 -2.86
C THR A 96 -4.21 -2.06 -2.96
N HIS A 97 -3.75 -3.19 -3.54
CA HIS A 97 -2.36 -3.39 -3.97
C HIS A 97 -2.26 -3.02 -5.45
N ILE A 98 -2.06 -1.73 -5.71
CA ILE A 98 -2.14 -1.15 -7.06
C ILE A 98 -0.86 -1.48 -7.82
N PRO A 99 -0.90 -2.24 -8.92
CA PRO A 99 0.29 -2.56 -9.70
C PRO A 99 0.94 -1.30 -10.29
N ILE A 100 2.27 -1.26 -10.29
CA ILE A 100 3.07 -0.22 -10.92
C ILE A 100 4.23 -0.85 -11.71
N GLN A 101 4.84 -0.05 -12.58
CA GLN A 101 6.14 -0.42 -13.14
C GLN A 101 7.22 -0.37 -12.06
N THR A 102 8.26 -1.17 -12.23
CA THR A 102 9.47 -1.10 -11.40
C THR A 102 9.96 0.35 -11.30
N PRO A 103 10.10 0.91 -10.08
CA PRO A 103 10.60 2.26 -9.90
C PRO A 103 11.99 2.39 -10.52
N LYS A 104 12.21 3.48 -11.26
CA LYS A 104 13.53 3.82 -11.78
C LYS A 104 14.45 4.13 -10.60
N LYS A 105 15.68 3.61 -10.66
CA LYS A 105 16.74 3.87 -9.69
C LYS A 105 17.20 5.33 -9.76
#